data_AF-A0A259D442-F1
#
_entry.id   AF-A0A259D442-F1
#
_cell.length_a   1.000
_cell.length_b   1.000
_cell.length_c   1.000
_cell.angle_alpha   90.00
_cell.angle_beta   90.00
_cell.angle_gamma   90.00
#
_symmetry.space_group_name_H-M   'P 1'
#
loop_
_entity.id
_entity.type
_entity.pdbx_description
1 polymer ?
#
loop_
_entity_poly.entity_id
_entity_poly.type
_entity_poly.pdbx_seq_one_letter_code
_entity_poly.pdbx_strand_id
1 'polypeptide(L)' 'MNELLVFMCDGAPVRGEIVSISSAWQAVLERRNDPPVVRRILGDFVGAATLLSASLKF' A
#
# COMPACT_ATOMS: atom_id res chain seq x y z
N MET A 1 1.44 6.15 -10.64
CA MET A 1 0.21 5.36 -10.76
C MET A 1 0.03 4.58 -9.48
N ASN A 2 -1.20 4.50 -8.97
CA ASN A 2 -1.54 3.65 -7.83
C ASN A 2 -2.26 2.41 -8.36
N GLU A 3 -1.99 1.25 -7.78
CA GLU A 3 -2.56 -0.02 -8.22
C GLU A 3 -2.72 -0.97 -7.03
N LEU A 4 -3.78 -1.78 -7.04
CA LEU A 4 -3.99 -2.90 -6.14
C LEU A 4 -4.29 -4.13 -7.00
N LEU A 5 -3.42 -5.12 -6.94
CA LEU A 5 -3.61 -6.41 -7.60
C LEU A 5 -3.96 -7.46 -6.54
N VAL A 6 -5.09 -8.11 -6.71
CA VAL A 6 -5.52 -9.25 -5.89
C VAL A 6 -5.36 -10.51 -6.73
N PHE A 7 -4.79 -11.56 -6.15
CA PHE A 7 -4.58 -12.82 -6.84
C PHE A 7 -4.83 -14.03 -5.92
N MET A 8 -5.03 -15.19 -6.54
CA MET A 8 -5.13 -16.48 -5.88
C MET A 8 -3.98 -17.36 -6.35
N CYS A 9 -3.39 -18.13 -5.44
CA CYS A 9 -2.34 -19.08 -5.81
C CYS A 9 -2.96 -20.37 -6.36
N ASP A 10 -2.65 -20.75 -7.59
CA ASP A 10 -3.13 -22.01 -8.15
C ASP A 10 -2.64 -23.22 -7.33
N GLY A 11 -3.55 -24.14 -7.02
CA GLY A 11 -3.25 -25.33 -6.22
C GLY A 11 -3.04 -25.06 -4.71
N ALA A 12 -3.21 -23.84 -4.23
CA ALA A 12 -3.14 -23.49 -2.81
C ALA A 12 -4.28 -22.54 -2.39
N PRO A 13 -4.96 -22.76 -1.24
CA PRO A 13 -6.04 -21.89 -0.79
C PRO A 13 -5.49 -20.60 -0.16
N VAL A 14 -4.65 -19.87 -0.89
CA VAL A 14 -3.97 -18.65 -0.42
C VAL A 14 -4.35 -17.50 -1.35
N ARG A 15 -4.84 -16.41 -0.75
CA ARG A 15 -5.09 -15.13 -1.41
C ARG A 15 -3.92 -14.20 -1.15
N GLY A 16 -3.40 -13.60 -2.22
CA GLY A 16 -2.36 -12.61 -2.15
C GLY A 16 -2.83 -11.24 -2.65
N GLU A 17 -2.09 -10.22 -2.25
CA GLU A 17 -2.32 -8.83 -2.66
C GLU A 17 -0.97 -8.13 -2.90
N ILE A 18 -0.91 -7.27 -3.91
CA ILE A 18 0.22 -6.38 -4.19
C ILE A 18 -0.35 -4.97 -4.35
N VAL A 19 0.27 -3.99 -3.70
CA VAL A 19 -0.13 -2.58 -3.81
C VAL A 19 1.04 -1.71 -4.26
N SER A 20 0.77 -0.79 -5.18
CA SER A 20 1.61 0.36 -5.49
C SER A 20 0.87 1.63 -5.09
N ILE A 21 1.49 2.44 -4.23
CA ILE A 21 0.92 3.71 -3.75
C ILE A 21 1.70 4.93 -4.25
N SER A 22 2.46 4.77 -5.34
CA SER A 22 3.51 5.73 -5.73
C SER A 22 2.99 7.16 -5.91
N SER A 23 1.89 7.36 -6.64
CA SER A 23 1.32 8.70 -6.87
C SER A 23 0.60 9.26 -5.65
N ALA A 24 -0.10 8.42 -4.88
CA ALA A 24 -0.73 8.85 -3.62
C ALA A 24 0.33 9.29 -2.60
N TRP A 25 1.41 8.52 -2.49
CA TRP A 25 2.50 8.83 -1.57
C TRP A 25 3.26 10.10 -1.98
N GLN A 26 3.51 10.32 -3.27
CA GLN A 26 4.10 11.58 -3.76
C GLN A 26 3.24 12.79 -3.40
N ALA A 27 1.91 12.73 -3.59
CA ALA A 27 1.00 13.82 -3.22
C ALA A 27 1.01 14.13 -1.70
N VAL A 28 1.27 13.12 -0.86
CA VAL A 28 1.47 13.33 0.59
C VAL A 28 2.79 14.03 0.88
N LEU A 29 3.88 13.61 0.21
CA LEU A 29 5.20 14.20 0.35
C LEU A 29 5.26 15.67 -0.12
N GLU A 30 4.50 16.04 -1.15
CA GLU A 30 4.40 17.43 -1.63
C GLU A 30 3.87 18.39 -0.56
N ARG A 31 3.12 17.87 0.42
CA ARG A 31 2.47 18.67 1.48
C ARG A 31 3.19 18.57 2.82
N ARG A 32 4.29 17.80 2.91
CA ARG A 32 4.96 17.46 4.17
C ARG A 32 6.48 17.52 4.02
N ASN A 33 7.16 18.18 4.95
CA ASN A 33 8.63 18.23 4.97
C ASN A 33 9.23 17.33 6.04
N ASP A 34 8.83 16.05 6.07
CA ASP A 34 9.34 15.09 7.05
C ASP A 34 10.79 14.67 6.73
N PRO A 35 11.61 14.27 7.72
CA PRO A 35 12.91 13.65 7.48
C PRO A 35 12.81 12.34 6.68
N PRO A 36 13.85 11.93 5.92
CA PRO A 36 13.80 10.74 5.06
C PRO A 36 13.39 9.45 5.77
N VAL A 37 13.85 9.24 7.01
CA VAL A 37 13.50 8.06 7.82
C VAL A 37 12.00 8.00 8.13
N VAL A 38 11.39 9.16 8.41
CA VAL A 38 9.97 9.28 8.71
C VAL A 38 9.14 9.04 7.45
N ARG A 39 9.57 9.61 6.31
CA ARG A 39 8.93 9.36 5.01
C ARG A 39 8.87 7.87 4.69
N ARG A 40 9.96 7.13 4.93
CA ARG A 40 9.99 5.70 4.65
C ARG A 40 8.99 4.92 5.50
N ILE A 41 9.03 5.10 6.82
CA ILE A 41 8.13 4.39 7.74
C ILE A 41 6.65 4.71 7.45
N LEU A 42 6.33 5.98 7.18
CA LEU A 42 4.96 6.38 6.85
C LEU A 42 4.51 5.81 5.49
N GLY A 43 5.40 5.76 4.50
CA GLY A 43 5.11 5.12 3.21
C GLY A 43 4.81 3.62 3.37
N ASP A 44 5.64 2.91 4.14
CA ASP A 44 5.43 1.49 4.46
C ASP A 44 4.11 1.29 5.21
N PHE A 45 3.79 2.16 6.18
CA PHE A 45 2.54 2.14 6.91
C PHE A 45 1.32 2.36 6.00
N VAL A 46 1.36 3.33 5.08
CA VAL A 46 0.27 3.58 4.13
C VAL A 46 0.08 2.37 3.21
N GLY A 47 1.15 1.74 2.75
CA GLY A 47 1.09 0.51 1.96
C GLY A 47 0.41 -0.62 2.74
N ALA A 48 0.85 -0.88 3.97
CA ALA A 48 0.28 -1.90 4.84
C ALA A 48 -1.20 -1.63 5.18
N ALA A 49 -1.56 -0.38 5.50
CA ALA A 49 -2.94 0.01 5.78
C ALA A 49 -3.85 -0.16 4.55
N THR A 50 -3.32 0.10 3.35
CA THR A 50 -4.07 -0.10 2.10
C THR A 50 -4.38 -1.58 1.86
N LEU A 51 -3.39 -2.46 2.04
CA LEU A 51 -3.58 -3.93 1.96
C LEU A 51 -4.59 -4.41 3.00
N LEU A 52 -4.47 -3.97 4.26
CA LEU A 52 -5.43 -4.34 5.30
C LEU A 52 -6.85 -3.88 4.95
N SER A 53 -6.99 -2.65 4.42
CA SER A 53 -8.29 -2.08 4.06
C SER A 53 -8.94 -2.84 2.89
N ALA A 54 -8.14 -3.32 1.94
CA ALA A 54 -8.61 -4.12 0.81
C ALA A 54 -9.17 -5.50 1.21
N SER A 55 -8.84 -5.98 2.41
CA SER A 55 -9.32 -7.26 2.95
C SER A 55 -10.67 -7.17 3.68
N LEU A 56 -11.19 -5.96 3.90
CA LEU A 56 -12.43 -5.75 4.66
C LEU A 56 -13.66 -6.21 3.85
N LYS A 57 -14.59 -6.88 4.54
CA LYS A 57 -15.90 -7.28 3.99
C LYS A 57 -16.97 -6.39 4.61
N PHE A 58 -17.65 -5.62 3.78
CA PHE A 58 -18.77 -4.76 4.17
C PHE A 58 -20.02 -5.11 3.37
#